data_AF-A0A1E5VKT4-F1
#
_entry.id   AF-A0A1E5VKT4-F1
#
_cell.length_a   1.000
_cell.length_b   1.000
_cell.length_c   1.000
_cell.angle_alpha   90.00
_cell.angle_beta   90.00
_cell.angle_gamma   90.00
#
_symmetry.space_group_name_H-M   'P 1'
#
loop_
_entity.id
_entity.type
_entity.pdbx_description
1 polymer ?
#
loop_
_entity_poly.entity_id
_entity_poly.type
_entity_poly.pdbx_seq_one_letter_code
_entity_poly.pdbx_strand_id
1 'polypeptide(L)'
;MAASSRHDANKQAGEEGTVVLRCFDGLKVAVPTALAQRRSGLVAAAAGDRVVDVPGNVQGPVVAEVVAYWEGRAAVTGDGGPAFDAAFLAGLRHDALVDLIHAAHHLGDAALFNLFRPRG
;
A
#
# COMPACT_ATOMS: atom_id res chain seq x y z
N MET A 1 -15.05 -27.55 -39.81
CA MET A 1 -14.44 -26.24 -40.07
C MET A 1 -15.41 -25.18 -39.57
N ALA A 2 -15.06 -24.54 -38.44
CA ALA A 2 -15.59 -23.29 -37.87
C ALA A 2 -15.26 -23.31 -36.37
N ALA A 3 -14.06 -22.85 -36.04
CA ALA A 3 -13.68 -22.44 -34.71
C ALA A 3 -14.19 -21.02 -34.47
N SER A 4 -14.64 -20.71 -33.25
CA SER A 4 -14.49 -19.38 -32.67
C SER A 4 -14.68 -19.42 -31.15
N SER A 5 -13.53 -19.38 -30.48
CA SER A 5 -13.21 -18.80 -29.18
C SER A 5 -14.31 -18.68 -28.11
N ARG A 6 -14.23 -19.58 -27.14
CA ARG A 6 -14.68 -19.35 -25.75
C ARG A 6 -13.64 -18.55 -24.92
N HIS A 7 -12.71 -17.85 -25.56
CA HIS A 7 -11.50 -17.32 -24.92
C HIS A 7 -11.59 -15.88 -24.39
N ASP A 8 -12.68 -15.15 -24.63
CA ASP A 8 -12.76 -13.72 -24.25
C ASP A 8 -13.69 -13.43 -23.06
N ALA A 9 -14.38 -14.44 -22.52
CA ALA A 9 -15.29 -14.24 -21.38
C ALA A 9 -14.63 -14.36 -19.99
N ASN A 10 -13.32 -14.64 -19.91
CA ASN A 10 -12.63 -14.92 -18.64
C ASN A 10 -11.54 -13.90 -18.24
N LYS A 11 -11.53 -12.70 -18.84
CA LYS A 11 -10.47 -11.69 -18.60
C LYS A 11 -10.84 -10.55 -17.62
N GLN A 12 -11.97 -10.65 -16.92
CA GLN A 12 -12.44 -9.58 -16.02
C GLN A 12 -12.99 -10.10 -14.67
N ALA A 13 -12.45 -11.22 -14.18
CA ALA A 13 -12.45 -11.50 -12.75
C ALA A 13 -11.01 -11.20 -12.28
N GLY A 14 -10.87 -10.17 -11.45
CA GLY A 14 -9.59 -9.57 -11.09
C GLY A 14 -8.54 -10.61 -10.72
N GLU A 15 -7.34 -10.48 -11.29
CA GLU A 15 -6.17 -11.12 -10.71
C GLU A 15 -6.07 -10.63 -9.26
N GLU A 16 -6.48 -11.48 -8.32
CA GLU A 16 -6.12 -11.43 -6.91
C GLU A 16 -4.60 -11.69 -6.82
N GLY A 17 -3.83 -10.81 -7.44
CA GLY A 17 -2.38 -10.85 -7.43
C GLY A 17 -1.86 -10.23 -6.15
N THR A 18 -0.77 -10.76 -5.65
CA THR A 18 -0.04 -10.19 -4.52
C THR A 18 1.28 -9.60 -5.03
N VAL A 19 1.58 -8.37 -4.61
CA VAL A 19 2.91 -7.76 -4.77
C VAL A 19 3.67 -7.90 -3.46
N VAL A 20 4.97 -8.17 -3.56
CA VAL A 20 5.87 -8.31 -2.41
C VAL A 20 6.76 -7.07 -2.34
N LEU A 21 6.64 -6.30 -1.26
CA LEU A 21 7.55 -5.23 -0.92
C LEU A 21 8.76 -5.83 -0.22
N ARG A 22 9.94 -5.76 -0.85
CA ARG A 22 11.21 -6.18 -0.25
C ARG A 22 11.85 -4.99 0.45
N CYS A 23 11.99 -5.10 1.76
CA CYS A 23 12.44 -4.04 2.64
C CYS A 23 13.96 -4.09 2.81
N PHE A 24 14.53 -3.03 3.37
CA PHE A 24 15.98 -2.89 3.51
C PHE A 24 16.63 -3.99 4.36
N ASP A 25 15.94 -4.43 5.41
CA ASP A 25 16.35 -5.49 6.32
C ASP A 25 16.11 -6.91 5.77
N GLY A 26 15.69 -7.02 4.51
CA GLY A 26 15.40 -8.29 3.84
C GLY A 26 14.02 -8.86 4.14
N LEU A 27 13.22 -8.21 5.00
CA LEU A 27 11.84 -8.60 5.22
C LEU A 27 11.00 -8.40 3.94
N LYS A 28 10.04 -9.29 3.75
CA LYS A 28 9.13 -9.30 2.59
C LYS A 28 7.71 -9.12 3.08
N VAL A 29 7.07 -8.03 2.68
CA VAL A 29 5.69 -7.70 3.05
C VAL A 29 4.81 -7.92 1.83
N ALA A 30 3.84 -8.82 1.95
CA ALA A 30 2.93 -9.19 0.88
C ALA A 30 1.67 -8.31 0.95
N VAL A 31 1.25 -7.74 -0.18
CA VAL A 31 0.11 -6.81 -0.25
C VAL A 31 -0.75 -7.14 -1.47
N PRO A 32 -2.09 -7.07 -1.39
CA PRO A 32 -2.94 -7.17 -2.57
C PRO A 32 -2.54 -6.12 -3.62
N THR A 33 -2.28 -6.56 -4.85
CA THR A 33 -1.73 -5.72 -5.92
C THR A 33 -2.60 -4.49 -6.17
N ALA A 34 -3.92 -4.67 -6.22
CA ALA A 34 -4.87 -3.57 -6.42
C ALA A 34 -4.82 -2.54 -5.27
N LEU A 35 -4.57 -2.97 -4.03
CA LEU A 35 -4.41 -2.06 -2.90
C LEU A 35 -3.09 -1.31 -3.01
N ALA A 36 -1.99 -2.04 -3.22
CA ALA A 36 -0.66 -1.47 -3.32
C ALA A 36 -0.53 -0.48 -4.49
N GLN A 37 -1.08 -0.78 -5.67
CA GLN A 37 -1.08 0.12 -6.82
C GLN A 37 -1.86 1.42 -6.57
N ARG A 38 -2.97 1.37 -5.83
CA ARG A 38 -3.74 2.57 -5.49
C ARG A 38 -3.05 3.43 -4.45
N ARG A 39 -2.28 2.82 -3.55
CA ARG A 39 -1.68 3.49 -2.40
C ARG A 39 -0.25 3.95 -2.63
N SER A 40 0.52 3.23 -3.43
CA SER A 40 1.95 3.44 -3.60
C SER A 40 2.29 3.81 -5.03
N GLY A 41 2.78 5.03 -5.23
CA GLY A 41 3.35 5.46 -6.51
C GLY A 41 4.53 4.61 -6.95
N LEU A 42 5.32 4.08 -5.99
CA LEU A 42 6.41 3.14 -6.26
C LEU A 42 5.88 1.85 -6.93
N VAL A 43 4.86 1.22 -6.35
CA VAL A 43 4.26 0.00 -6.91
C VAL A 43 3.55 0.28 -8.23
N ALA A 44 2.86 1.43 -8.35
CA ALA A 44 2.23 1.83 -9.60
C ALA A 44 3.25 2.01 -10.74
N ALA A 45 4.45 2.51 -10.44
CA ALA A 45 5.53 2.70 -11.40
C ALA A 45 6.25 1.39 -11.79
N ALA A 46 6.15 0.34 -10.98
CA ALA A 46 6.85 -0.94 -11.22
C ALA A 46 6.22 -1.81 -12.33
N ALA A 47 5.31 -1.27 -13.14
CA ALA A 47 4.79 -1.85 -14.39
C ALA A 47 4.34 -3.33 -14.34
N GLY A 48 3.87 -3.82 -13.19
CA GLY A 48 3.40 -5.19 -13.01
C GLY A 48 4.41 -6.14 -12.35
N ASP A 49 5.55 -5.64 -11.89
CA ASP A 49 6.49 -6.42 -11.09
C ASP A 49 5.82 -6.97 -9.83
N ARG A 50 6.02 -8.27 -9.60
CA ARG A 50 5.49 -8.96 -8.41
C ARG A 50 6.32 -8.74 -7.16
N VAL A 51 7.56 -8.24 -7.31
CA VAL A 51 8.46 -7.94 -6.21
C VAL A 51 9.02 -6.55 -6.44
N VAL A 52 8.80 -5.64 -5.49
CA VAL A 52 9.21 -4.24 -5.57
C VAL A 52 10.12 -3.94 -4.41
N ASP A 53 11.32 -3.42 -4.71
CA ASP A 53 12.29 -2.99 -3.71
C ASP A 53 11.88 -1.65 -3.11
N VAL A 54 11.76 -1.58 -1.78
CA VAL A 54 11.46 -0.34 -1.08
C VAL A 54 12.78 0.44 -0.88
N PRO A 55 12.95 1.61 -1.53
CA PRO A 55 14.15 2.40 -1.39
C PRO A 55 14.20 3.13 -0.04
N GLY A 56 15.35 3.73 0.29
CA GLY A 56 15.45 4.66 1.42
C GLY A 56 15.71 4.03 2.77
N ASN A 57 16.22 2.80 2.83
CA ASN A 57 16.52 2.10 4.08
C ASN A 57 15.29 1.89 5.00
N VAL A 58 14.09 1.77 4.41
CA VAL A 58 12.86 1.55 5.17
C VAL A 58 12.84 0.11 5.69
N GLN A 59 12.64 -0.04 7.00
CA GLN A 59 12.61 -1.33 7.68
C GLN A 59 11.27 -2.05 7.47
N GLY A 60 11.31 -3.38 7.45
CA GLY A 60 10.13 -4.21 7.23
C GLY A 60 8.99 -3.99 8.23
N PRO A 61 9.24 -3.80 9.54
CA PRO A 61 8.16 -3.51 10.49
C PRO A 61 7.39 -2.22 10.14
N VAL A 62 8.09 -1.20 9.67
CA VAL A 62 7.49 0.08 9.26
C VAL A 62 6.64 -0.12 8.00
N VAL A 63 7.15 -0.87 7.01
CA VAL A 63 6.36 -1.21 5.80
C VAL A 63 5.14 -2.05 6.16
N ALA A 64 5.27 -3.00 7.09
CA ALA A 64 4.14 -3.79 7.56
C ALA A 64 3.07 -2.93 8.25
N GLU A 65 3.47 -1.93 9.04
CA GLU A 65 2.55 -0.98 9.65
C GLU A 65 1.82 -0.11 8.61
N VAL A 66 2.53 0.37 7.58
CA VAL A 66 1.92 1.08 6.45
C VAL A 66 0.88 0.20 5.75
N VAL A 67 1.20 -1.06 5.50
CA VAL A 67 0.29 -2.02 4.85
C VAL A 67 -0.93 -2.31 5.74
N ALA A 68 -0.73 -2.50 7.04
CA ALA A 68 -1.83 -2.67 7.99
C ALA A 68 -2.76 -1.45 8.00
N TYR A 69 -2.19 -0.23 7.93
CA TYR A 69 -2.97 0.99 7.78
C TYR A 69 -3.74 1.01 6.44
N TRP A 70 -3.14 0.61 5.31
CA TRP A 70 -3.84 0.54 4.03
C TRP A 70 -5.02 -0.41 4.05
N GLU A 71 -4.84 -1.60 4.60
CA GLU A 71 -5.88 -2.63 4.70
C GLU A 71 -7.01 -2.16 5.62
N GLY A 72 -6.66 -1.66 6.82
CA GLY A 72 -7.63 -1.11 7.76
C GLY A 72 -8.41 0.05 7.15
N ARG A 73 -7.72 0.98 6.47
CA ARG A 73 -8.37 2.13 5.84
C ARG A 73 -9.27 1.72 4.67
N ALA A 74 -8.89 0.71 3.89
CA ALA A 74 -9.70 0.18 2.79
C ALA A 74 -10.96 -0.55 3.28
N ALA A 75 -10.92 -1.13 4.49
CA ALA A 75 -12.08 -1.78 5.11
C ALA A 75 -13.12 -0.80 5.66
N VAL A 76 -12.74 0.44 5.95
CA VAL A 76 -13.67 1.47 6.44
C VAL A 76 -14.53 2.00 5.29
N THR A 77 -15.84 1.76 5.41
CA THR A 77 -16.88 2.24 4.48
C THR A 77 -17.58 3.49 5.02
N GLY A 78 -18.27 4.22 4.13
CA GLY A 78 -18.97 5.44 4.51
C GLY A 78 -18.04 6.59 4.89
N ASP A 79 -18.46 7.41 5.84
CA ASP A 79 -17.78 8.62 6.31
C ASP A 79 -16.84 8.38 7.51
N GLY A 80 -16.67 7.13 7.98
CA GLY A 80 -15.84 6.79 9.14
C GLY A 80 -14.33 6.95 8.93
N GLY A 81 -13.90 7.31 7.72
CA GLY A 81 -12.51 7.45 7.34
C GLY A 81 -11.67 8.41 8.21
N PRO A 82 -12.10 9.66 8.37
CA PRO A 82 -11.39 10.62 9.20
C PRO A 82 -11.26 10.18 10.67
N ALA A 83 -12.24 9.45 11.20
CA ALA A 83 -12.18 8.92 12.57
C ALA A 83 -11.14 7.80 12.70
N PHE A 84 -11.08 6.90 11.71
CA PHE A 84 -10.02 5.89 11.63
C PHE A 84 -8.64 6.53 11.53
N ASP A 85 -8.48 7.53 10.65
CA ASP A 85 -7.22 8.25 10.47
C ASP A 85 -6.79 8.96 11.76
N ALA A 86 -7.72 9.59 12.48
CA ALA A 86 -7.45 10.24 13.76
C ALA A 86 -7.04 9.24 14.85
N ALA A 87 -7.72 8.08 14.92
CA ALA A 87 -7.39 7.03 15.88
C ALA A 87 -6.01 6.41 15.60
N PHE A 88 -5.69 6.18 14.32
CA PHE A 88 -4.36 5.73 13.90
C PHE A 88 -3.29 6.72 14.37
N LEU A 89 -3.43 8.01 14.05
CA LEU A 89 -2.48 9.05 14.45
C LEU A 89 -2.33 9.18 15.97
N ALA A 90 -3.44 9.10 16.72
CA ALA A 90 -3.42 9.21 18.17
C ALA A 90 -2.69 8.05 18.86
N GLY A 91 -2.60 6.89 18.21
CA GLY A 91 -1.87 5.73 18.71
C GLY A 91 -0.35 5.76 18.45
N LEU A 92 0.13 6.68 17.62
CA LEU A 92 1.54 6.73 17.22
C LEU A 92 2.40 7.42 18.28
N ARG A 93 3.54 6.81 18.56
CA ARG A 93 4.67 7.50 19.20
C ARG A 93 5.40 8.37 18.18
N HIS A 94 6.20 9.31 18.67
CA HIS A 94 6.92 10.24 17.80
C HIS A 94 7.94 9.56 16.87
N ASP A 95 8.66 8.55 17.37
CA ASP A 95 9.58 7.72 16.58
C ASP A 95 8.84 7.01 15.43
N ALA A 96 7.75 6.32 15.76
CA ALA A 96 6.91 5.65 14.77
C ALA A 96 6.34 6.62 13.73
N LEU A 97 5.93 7.83 14.14
CA LEU A 97 5.48 8.87 13.23
C LEU A 97 6.57 9.27 12.22
N VAL A 98 7.80 9.49 12.68
CA VAL A 98 8.93 9.85 11.80
C VAL A 98 9.22 8.71 10.81
N ASP A 99 9.24 7.48 11.29
CA ASP A 99 9.47 6.29 10.46
C ASP A 99 8.38 6.13 9.38
N LEU A 100 7.11 6.35 9.74
CA LEU A 100 5.98 6.28 8.82
C LEU A 100 5.98 7.41 7.78
N ILE A 101 6.39 8.63 8.15
CA ILE A 101 6.59 9.74 7.19
C ILE A 101 7.66 9.35 6.16
N HIS A 102 8.78 8.81 6.65
CA HIS A 102 9.89 8.36 5.81
C HIS A 102 9.48 7.22 4.87
N ALA A 103 8.75 6.23 5.38
CA ALA A 103 8.21 5.14 4.58
C ALA A 103 7.19 5.62 3.54
N ALA A 104 6.25 6.49 3.92
CA ALA A 104 5.23 7.04 3.02
C ALA A 104 5.86 7.81 1.86
N HIS A 105 6.94 8.56 2.12
CA HIS A 105 7.71 9.23 1.08
C HIS A 105 8.30 8.23 0.07
N HIS A 106 9.00 7.19 0.55
CA HIS A 106 9.66 6.22 -0.33
C HIS A 106 8.70 5.28 -1.06
N LEU A 107 7.53 5.00 -0.47
CA LEU A 107 6.45 4.27 -1.15
C LEU A 107 5.70 5.17 -2.15
N GLY A 108 5.90 6.49 -2.12
CA GLY A 108 5.11 7.43 -2.91
C GLY A 108 3.63 7.41 -2.52
N ASP A 109 3.31 7.18 -1.24
CA ASP A 109 1.93 7.25 -0.73
C ASP A 109 1.59 8.68 -0.33
N ALA A 110 1.07 9.44 -1.28
CA ALA A 110 0.68 10.83 -1.06
C ALA A 110 -0.46 10.97 -0.03
N ALA A 111 -1.37 10.00 0.06
CA ALA A 111 -2.51 10.09 0.98
C ALA A 111 -2.05 9.93 2.44
N LEU A 112 -1.21 8.93 2.70
CA LEU A 112 -0.61 8.73 4.03
C LEU A 112 0.37 9.85 4.36
N PHE A 113 1.20 10.29 3.43
CA PHE A 113 2.13 11.40 3.67
C PHE A 113 1.40 12.70 4.04
N ASN A 114 0.28 12.99 3.37
CA ASN A 114 -0.54 14.17 3.68
C ASN A 114 -1.28 14.06 5.01
N LEU A 115 -1.53 12.84 5.52
CA LEU A 115 -2.15 12.65 6.82
C LEU A 115 -1.28 13.20 7.96
N PHE A 116 0.04 13.15 7.82
CA PHE A 116 0.99 13.63 8.83
C PHE A 116 1.25 15.14 8.79
N ARG A 117 0.73 15.85 7.78
CA ARG A 117 0.93 17.30 7.67
C ARG A 117 0.13 18.02 8.76
N PRO A 118 0.74 19.00 9.46
CA PRO A 118 0.00 19.84 10.39
C PRO A 118 -1.18 20.50 9.68
N ARG A 119 -2.39 20.34 10.22
CA ARG A 119 -3.55 21.11 9.80
C ARG A 119 -3.50 22.43 10.56
N GLY A 120 -3.04 23.48 9.87
CA GLY A 120 -3.09 24.86 10.36
C GLY A 120 -4.51 25.40 10.38
#